data_AF-A0A2V7S680-F1
#
_entry.id   AF-A0A2V7S680-F1
#
_cell.length_a   1.000
_cell.length_b   1.000
_cell.length_c   1.000
_cell.angle_alpha   90.00
_cell.angle_beta   90.00
_cell.angle_gamma   90.00
#
_symmetry.space_group_name_H-M   'P 1'
#
loop_
_entity.id
_entity.type
_entity.pdbx_description
1 polymer ?
#
loop_
_entity_poly.entity_id
_entity_poly.type
_entity_poly.pdbx_seq_one_letter_code
_entity_poly.pdbx_strand_id
1 'polypeptide(L)'
;MSERLGWARVVGDVNMSVRRGAWYEVTRLTHEAATLDVYHEPRSVPRATVEIVTSRPHRWSLVERPYDAVDLPMSWGARYGVCPHCSHRA
;
A
#
# COMPACT_ATOMS: atom_id res chain seq x y z
N MET A 1 -4.21 -16.22 18.74
CA MET A 1 -4.06 -14.75 18.65
C MET A 1 -3.19 -14.50 17.44
N SER A 2 -3.70 -13.85 16.39
CA SER A 2 -2.89 -13.56 15.20
C SER A 2 -1.84 -12.53 15.60
N GLU A 3 -0.58 -12.92 15.62
CA GLU A 3 0.52 -11.99 15.88
C GLU A 3 0.56 -11.03 14.70
N ARG A 4 0.16 -9.77 14.93
CA ARG A 4 0.11 -8.76 13.87
C ARG A 4 1.53 -8.43 13.47
N LEU A 5 1.98 -8.96 12.32
CA LEU A 5 3.35 -8.78 11.80
C LEU A 5 3.65 -7.34 11.38
N GLY A 6 2.62 -6.49 11.31
CA GLY A 6 2.72 -5.06 11.05
C GLY A 6 1.83 -4.61 9.91
N TRP A 7 2.21 -3.49 9.30
CA TRP A 7 1.55 -2.87 8.17
C TRP A 7 2.54 -2.70 7.04
N ALA A 8 2.08 -2.92 5.81
CA ALA A 8 2.90 -2.74 4.64
C ALA A 8 2.20 -1.88 3.59
N ARG A 9 3.01 -1.10 2.88
CA ARG A 9 2.59 -0.30 1.73
C ARG A 9 3.48 -0.63 0.57
N VAL A 10 2.88 -0.88 -0.59
CA VAL A 10 3.64 -1.03 -1.83
C VAL A 10 4.22 0.33 -2.24
N VAL A 11 5.51 0.34 -2.52
CA VAL A 11 6.29 1.50 -2.94
C VAL A 11 6.77 1.34 -4.38
N GLY A 12 6.91 2.46 -5.08
CA GLY A 12 7.32 2.50 -6.49
C GLY A 12 6.17 2.36 -7.49
N ASP A 13 6.53 2.32 -8.76
CA ASP A 13 5.63 2.19 -9.91
C ASP A 13 5.42 0.71 -10.27
N VAL A 14 4.85 -0.05 -9.35
CA VAL A 14 4.54 -1.48 -9.56
C VAL A 14 3.04 -1.72 -9.46
N ASN A 15 2.49 -2.40 -10.46
CA ASN A 15 1.08 -2.72 -10.52
C ASN A 15 0.85 -4.16 -10.00
N MET A 16 0.58 -4.28 -8.70
CA MET A 16 0.42 -5.57 -8.00
C MET A 16 -1.03 -5.81 -7.55
N SER A 17 -2.00 -5.20 -8.24
CA SER A 17 -3.43 -5.22 -7.87
C SER A 17 -3.71 -4.71 -6.45
N VAL A 18 -2.81 -3.89 -5.91
CA VAL A 18 -2.96 -3.20 -4.63
C VAL A 18 -3.07 -1.70 -4.84
N ARG A 19 -3.78 -1.01 -3.95
CA ARG A 19 -3.89 0.45 -4.04
C ARG A 19 -2.55 1.08 -3.66
N ARG A 20 -1.88 1.71 -4.61
CA ARG A 20 -0.64 2.46 -4.36
C ARG A 20 -0.86 3.51 -3.28
N GLY A 21 0.07 3.57 -2.32
CA GLY A 21 -0.03 4.48 -1.17
C GLY A 21 -0.81 3.94 0.03
N ALA A 22 -1.63 2.90 -0.14
CA ALA A 22 -2.43 2.34 0.95
C ALA A 22 -1.61 1.41 1.84
N TRP A 23 -2.01 1.32 3.11
CA TRP A 23 -1.40 0.44 4.11
C TRP A 23 -2.30 -0.76 4.36
N TYR A 24 -1.73 -1.95 4.25
CA TYR A 24 -2.42 -3.23 4.44
C TYR A 24 -1.78 -4.02 5.57
N GLU A 25 -2.55 -4.89 6.20
CA GLU A 25 -2.04 -5.74 7.28
C GLU A 25 -1.15 -6.84 6.70
N VAL A 26 0.01 -7.07 7.32
CA VAL A 26 0.90 -8.18 6.93
C VAL A 26 0.44 -9.44 7.66
N THR A 27 -0.08 -10.41 6.91
CA THR A 27 -0.57 -11.69 7.46
C THR A 27 0.51 -12.77 7.44
N ARG A 28 1.48 -12.66 6.53
CA ARG A 28 2.66 -13.52 6.47
C ARG A 28 3.85 -12.75 5.93
N LEU A 29 5.02 -13.01 6.48
CA LEU A 29 6.26 -12.38 6.03
C LEU A 29 7.36 -13.43 5.88
N THR A 30 7.97 -13.50 4.70
CA THR A 30 9.14 -14.33 4.42
C THR A 30 10.33 -13.45 4.02
N HIS A 31 11.46 -14.08 3.68
CA HIS A 31 12.61 -13.35 3.16
C HIS A 31 12.33 -12.72 1.79
N GLU A 32 11.50 -13.37 0.96
CA GLU A 32 11.28 -12.98 -0.44
C GLU A 32 9.95 -12.24 -0.66
N ALA A 33 8.94 -12.51 0.17
CA ALA A 33 7.58 -12.03 -0.05
C ALA A 33 6.89 -11.58 1.24
N ALA A 34 5.94 -10.67 1.09
CA ALA A 34 4.97 -10.29 2.10
C ALA A 34 3.56 -10.63 1.59
N THR A 35 2.77 -11.32 2.41
CA THR A 35 1.35 -11.52 2.17
C THR A 35 0.56 -10.44 2.90
N LEU A 36 -0.22 -9.69 2.13
CA LEU A 36 -1.03 -8.56 2.59
C LEU A 36 -2.50 -8.94 2.61
N ASP A 37 -3.23 -8.53 3.64
CA ASP A 37 -4.69 -8.55 3.62
C ASP A 37 -5.21 -7.31 2.88
N VAL A 38 -5.65 -7.51 1.64
CA VAL A 38 -6.16 -6.47 0.74
C VAL A 38 -7.67 -6.63 0.65
N TYR A 39 -8.41 -5.93 1.52
CA TYR A 39 -9.87 -6.00 1.58
C TYR A 39 -10.41 -7.44 1.76
N HIS A 40 -9.81 -8.20 2.69
CA HIS A 40 -10.10 -9.62 2.96
C HIS A 40 -9.62 -10.60 1.88
N GLU A 41 -8.88 -10.12 0.88
CA GLU A 41 -8.19 -10.97 -0.08
C GLU A 41 -6.68 -10.99 0.21
N PRO A 42 -6.09 -12.17 0.47
CA PRO A 42 -4.65 -12.29 0.63
C PRO A 42 -3.93 -12.05 -0.71
N ARG A 43 -2.97 -11.12 -0.72
CA ARG A 43 -2.13 -10.81 -1.88
C ARG A 43 -0.66 -10.96 -1.52
N SER A 44 0.06 -11.80 -2.25
CA SER A 44 1.50 -11.95 -2.11
C SER A 44 2.22 -10.93 -2.99
N VAL A 45 3.12 -10.15 -2.42
CA VAL A 45 3.96 -9.18 -3.13
C VAL A 45 5.43 -9.39 -2.76
N PRO A 46 6.38 -9.10 -3.68
CA PRO A 46 7.80 -9.18 -3.37
C PRO A 46 8.16 -8.27 -2.20
N ARG A 47 8.90 -8.78 -1.21
CA ARG A 47 9.29 -8.03 -0.01
C ARG A 47 10.04 -6.74 -0.35
N ALA A 48 10.85 -6.77 -1.41
CA ALA A 48 11.62 -5.61 -1.88
C ALA A 48 10.74 -4.45 -2.38
N THR A 49 9.45 -4.70 -2.68
CA THR A 49 8.51 -3.70 -3.21
C THR A 49 7.60 -3.10 -2.13
N VAL A 50 7.80 -3.44 -0.86
CA VAL A 50 6.99 -2.95 0.25
C VAL A 50 7.82 -2.25 1.31
N GLU A 51 7.29 -1.13 1.79
CA GLU A 51 7.70 -0.53 3.05
C GLU A 51 6.90 -1.19 4.17
N ILE A 52 7.56 -1.72 5.21
CA ILE A 52 6.93 -2.42 6.34
C ILE A 52 7.19 -1.64 7.62
N VAL A 53 6.14 -1.43 8.42
CA VAL A 53 6.17 -0.76 9.72
C VAL A 53 5.42 -1.57 10.77
N THR A 54 5.81 -1.44 12.04
CA THR A 54 5.20 -2.19 13.15
C THR A 54 3.79 -1.72 13.47
N SER A 55 3.56 -0.40 13.48
CA SER A 55 2.26 0.23 13.73
C SER A 55 1.75 0.96 12.50
N ARG A 56 0.43 0.92 12.27
CA ARG A 56 -0.19 1.64 11.15
C ARG A 56 0.12 3.14 11.26
N PRO A 57 0.66 3.78 10.21
CA PRO A 57 0.97 5.21 10.26
C PRO A 57 -0.28 6.07 10.44
N HIS A 58 -0.11 7.24 11.05
CA HIS A 58 -1.15 8.27 11.14
C HIS A 58 -1.05 9.33 10.03
N ARG A 59 0.13 9.45 9.41
CA ARG A 59 0.39 10.39 8.31
C ARG A 59 -0.06 9.79 6.98
N TRP A 60 -0.51 10.68 6.10
CA TRP A 60 -0.89 10.32 4.74
C TRP A 60 0.33 9.88 3.92
N SER A 61 0.14 8.89 3.06
CA SER A 61 1.14 8.50 2.08
C SER A 61 1.08 9.44 0.90
N LEU A 62 2.20 10.07 0.53
CA LEU A 62 2.31 10.81 -0.73
C LEU A 62 2.68 9.83 -1.85
N VAL A 63 1.94 9.88 -2.95
CA VAL A 63 2.14 9.05 -4.13
C VAL A 63 2.32 9.94 -5.34
N GLU A 64 3.39 9.69 -6.11
CA GLU A 64 3.58 10.32 -7.41
C GLU A 64 2.60 9.73 -8.40
N ARG A 65 2.02 10.60 -9.25
CA ARG A 65 1.02 10.19 -10.23
C ARG A 65 1.64 9.13 -11.16
N PRO A 66 1.09 7.91 -11.18
CA PRO A 66 1.52 6.89 -12.13
C PRO A 66 1.34 7.33 -13.57
N TYR A 67 2.24 6.91 -14.46
CA TYR A 67 2.06 7.12 -15.90
C TYR A 67 0.84 6.37 -16.45
N ASP A 68 0.50 5.22 -15.85
CA ASP A 68 -0.65 4.37 -16.19
C ASP A 68 -1.92 4.71 -15.40
N ALA A 69 -2.00 5.90 -14.79
CA ALA A 69 -3.15 6.29 -13.98
C ALA A 69 -4.41 6.54 -14.82
N VAL A 70 -5.35 5.61 -14.78
CA VAL A 70 -6.64 5.71 -15.51
C VAL A 70 -7.72 6.43 -14.68
N ASP A 71 -7.74 6.24 -13.36
CA ASP A 71 -8.83 6.69 -12.47
C ASP A 71 -8.41 7.77 -11.46
N LEU A 72 -7.61 8.75 -11.90
CA LEU A 72 -7.20 9.88 -11.05
C LEU A 72 -7.68 11.21 -11.67
N PRO A 73 -8.44 12.06 -10.93
CA PRO A 73 -8.86 13.37 -11.41
C PRO A 73 -7.66 14.20 -11.90
N MET A 74 -7.78 14.84 -13.07
CA MET A 74 -6.70 15.69 -13.60
C MET A 74 -6.33 16.82 -12.62
N SER A 75 -7.31 17.33 -11.86
CA SER A 75 -7.16 18.41 -10.86
C SER A 75 -6.18 18.12 -9.72
N TRP A 76 -5.85 16.85 -9.43
CA TRP A 76 -4.89 16.51 -8.35
C TRP A 76 -3.43 16.80 -8.73
N GLY A 77 -3.12 17.06 -10.00
CA GLY A 77 -1.77 17.38 -10.43
C GLY A 77 -0.80 16.18 -10.36
N ALA A 78 0.46 16.41 -10.00
CA ALA A 78 1.53 15.41 -10.11
C ALA A 78 1.59 14.42 -8.93
N ARG A 79 0.86 14.67 -7.84
CA ARG A 79 0.90 13.84 -6.63
C ARG A 79 -0.49 13.79 -6.00
N TYR A 80 -0.76 12.72 -5.26
CA TYR A 80 -1.96 12.61 -4.43
C TYR A 80 -1.61 11.96 -3.08
N GLY A 81 -2.40 12.28 -2.07
CA GLY A 81 -2.33 11.68 -0.76
C GLY A 81 -3.19 10.42 -0.65
N VAL A 82 -2.78 9.48 0.18
CA VAL A 82 -3.59 8.31 0.56
C VAL A 82 -3.70 8.21 2.06
N CYS A 83 -4.93 8.20 2.57
CA CYS A 83 -5.20 8.02 3.98
C CYS A 83 -4.75 6.62 4.44
N PRO A 84 -3.94 6.50 5.50
CA PRO A 84 -3.43 5.21 5.95
C PRO A 84 -4.51 4.34 6.61
N HIS A 85 -5.66 4.92 6.97
CA HIS A 85 -6.72 4.21 7.68
C HIS A 85 -7.81 3.63 6.76
N CYS A 86 -8.28 4.41 5.78
CA CYS A 86 -9.37 4.03 4.89
C CYS A 86 -8.97 3.92 3.41
N SER A 87 -7.71 4.17 3.08
CA SER A 87 -7.19 4.11 1.71
C SER A 87 -7.82 5.12 0.73
N HIS A 88 -8.56 6.11 1.25
CA HIS A 88 -9.11 7.22 0.49
C HIS A 88 -7.98 8.08 -0.11
N ARG A 89 -8.21 8.64 -1.29
CA ARG A 89 -7.25 9.48 -2.02
C ARG A 89 -7.73 10.93 -2.07
N ALA A 90 -6.83 11.90 -1.89
CA ALA A 90 -7.11 13.33 -2.02
C ALA A 90 -5.91 14.10 -2.56
#